data_AF-A0A226ECC1-F1
#
_entry.id   AF-A0A226ECC1-F1
#
_cell.length_a   1.000
_cell.length_b   1.000
_cell.length_c   1.000
_cell.angle_alpha   90.00
_cell.angle_beta   90.00
_cell.angle_gamma   90.00
#
_symmetry.space_group_name_H-M   'P 1'
#
loop_
_entity.id
_entity.type
_entity.pdbx_description
1 polymer ?
#
loop_
_entity_poly.entity_id
_entity_poly.type
_entity_poly.pdbx_seq_one_letter_code
_entity_poly.pdbx_strand_id
1 'polypeptide(L)'
;MATRFIIVFLEYGIFSQIVLSGSFYILYVVFAGICSVLKYTGATFSHCPGSISKYRILHVATSHVNDCIRHTLFPVCIVGPPILQFVGSFACIKLRHDISWPLFAMFPLIVLISFILTVMPLLAAGRIYVTSCQVVEGWRRSSHGKEERYRRRIVKSMKPLRIHFSGNFVDACTPLVVQDFCLRQIASLLIYL
;
A
#
# COMPACT_ATOMS: atom_id res chain seq x y z
N MET A 1 29.45 22.36 26.76
CA MET A 1 28.76 22.71 25.49
C MET A 1 29.05 21.73 24.36
N ALA A 2 30.31 21.33 24.11
CA ALA A 2 30.66 20.40 23.02
C ALA A 2 29.92 19.05 23.07
N THR A 3 29.69 18.48 24.26
CA THR A 3 28.94 17.21 24.42
C THR A 3 27.50 17.29 23.94
N ARG A 4 26.81 18.43 24.12
CA ARG A 4 25.44 18.62 23.62
C ARG A 4 25.39 18.71 22.09
N PHE A 5 26.37 19.38 21.48
CA PHE A 5 26.47 19.46 20.02
C PHE A 5 26.73 18.08 19.39
N ILE A 6 27.58 17.26 20.01
CA ILE A 6 27.86 15.90 19.53
C ILE A 6 26.59 15.03 19.59
N ILE A 7 25.83 15.10 20.69
CA ILE A 7 24.58 14.33 20.84
C ILE A 7 23.57 14.72 19.76
N VAL A 8 23.34 16.02 19.54
CA VAL A 8 22.40 16.50 18.52
C VAL A 8 22.80 16.06 17.11
N PHE A 9 24.11 16.09 16.81
CA PHE A 9 24.60 15.66 15.50
C PHE A 9 24.42 14.14 15.28
N LEU A 10 24.60 13.35 16.34
CA LEU A 10 24.44 11.90 16.32
C LEU A 10 22.95 11.52 16.18
N GLU A 11 22.07 12.18 16.93
CA GLU A 11 20.61 12.04 16.80
C GLU A 11 20.13 12.39 15.39
N TYR A 12 20.61 13.49 14.83
CA TYR A 12 20.28 13.90 13.45
C TYR A 12 20.78 12.87 12.41
N GLY A 13 21.98 12.33 12.61
CA GLY A 13 22.55 11.29 11.74
C GLY A 13 21.72 10.01 11.76
N ILE A 14 21.38 9.51 12.95
CA ILE A 14 20.54 8.32 13.13
C ILE A 14 19.15 8.55 12.53
N PHE A 15 18.53 9.69 12.81
CA PHE A 15 17.21 10.04 12.27
C PHE A 15 17.22 10.07 10.74
N SER A 16 18.19 10.76 10.14
CA SER A 16 18.31 10.87 8.69
C SER A 16 18.49 9.51 8.03
N GLN A 17 19.30 8.63 8.62
CA GLN A 17 19.53 7.29 8.09
C GLN A 17 18.28 6.41 8.17
N ILE A 18 17.53 6.48 9.28
CA ILE A 18 16.26 5.76 9.45
C ILE A 18 15.22 6.26 8.44
N VAL A 19 15.10 7.56 8.23
CA VAL A 19 14.16 8.14 7.25
C VAL A 19 14.54 7.75 5.83
N LEU A 20 15.82 7.80 5.48
CA LEU A 20 16.29 7.42 4.14
C LEU A 20 16.06 5.92 3.91
N SER A 21 16.50 5.06 4.83
CA SER A 21 16.32 3.61 4.71
C SER A 21 14.84 3.21 4.69
N GLY A 22 14.02 3.80 5.56
CA GLY A 22 12.59 3.58 5.62
C GLY A 22 11.88 4.00 4.35
N SER A 23 12.19 5.19 3.82
CA SER A 23 11.58 5.66 2.56
C SER A 23 11.94 4.80 1.36
N PHE A 24 13.20 4.33 1.25
CA PHE A 24 13.61 3.37 0.23
C PHE A 24 12.84 2.05 0.33
N TYR A 25 12.66 1.52 1.55
CA TYR A 25 11.91 0.28 1.76
C TYR A 25 10.44 0.43 1.33
N ILE A 26 9.78 1.55 1.69
CA ILE A 26 8.38 1.81 1.29
C ILE A 26 8.26 1.89 -0.24
N LEU A 27 9.12 2.68 -0.88
CA LEU A 27 9.02 2.90 -2.33
C LEU A 27 9.32 1.64 -3.13
N TYR A 28 10.37 0.90 -2.78
CA TYR A 28 10.78 -0.26 -3.55
C TYR A 28 10.05 -1.54 -3.14
N VAL A 29 10.00 -1.87 -1.85
CA VAL A 29 9.45 -3.15 -1.41
C VAL A 29 7.93 -3.13 -1.45
N VAL A 30 7.32 -2.04 -0.96
CA VAL A 30 5.86 -1.96 -0.85
C VAL A 30 5.25 -1.52 -2.17
N PHE A 31 5.63 -0.33 -2.65
CA PHE A 31 4.99 0.26 -3.81
C PHE A 31 5.36 -0.50 -5.09
N ALA A 32 6.65 -0.70 -5.39
CA ALA A 32 7.04 -1.46 -6.58
C ALA A 32 6.65 -2.95 -6.47
N GLY A 33 6.73 -3.55 -5.27
CA GLY A 33 6.27 -4.92 -5.01
C GLY A 33 4.79 -5.14 -5.36
N ILE A 34 3.88 -4.32 -4.81
CA ILE A 34 2.44 -4.45 -5.09
C ILE A 34 2.13 -4.11 -6.55
N CYS A 35 2.73 -3.06 -7.11
CA CYS A 35 2.54 -2.68 -8.52
C CYS A 35 3.02 -3.77 -9.48
N SER A 36 4.15 -4.42 -9.18
CA SER A 36 4.64 -5.54 -10.00
C SER A 36 3.68 -6.71 -9.96
N VAL A 37 3.19 -7.12 -8.78
CA VAL A 37 2.19 -8.19 -8.64
C VAL A 37 0.92 -7.83 -9.42
N LEU A 38 0.43 -6.59 -9.32
CA LEU A 38 -0.73 -6.12 -10.10
C LEU A 38 -0.50 -6.27 -11.61
N LYS A 39 0.67 -5.86 -12.11
CA LYS A 39 1.04 -5.97 -13.52
C LYS A 39 1.09 -7.43 -13.98
N TYR A 40 1.73 -8.31 -13.20
CA TYR A 40 1.79 -9.74 -13.50
C TYR A 40 0.42 -10.40 -13.43
N THR A 41 -0.43 -9.98 -12.49
CA THR A 41 -1.82 -10.42 -12.37
C THR A 41 -2.59 -10.08 -13.64
N GLY A 42 -2.56 -8.81 -14.08
CA GLY A 42 -3.20 -8.37 -15.31
C GLY A 42 -2.69 -9.11 -16.56
N ALA A 43 -1.37 -9.17 -16.74
CA ALA A 43 -0.76 -9.83 -17.90
C ALA A 43 -1.06 -11.33 -17.96
N THR A 44 -1.04 -12.02 -16.82
CA THR A 44 -1.31 -13.46 -16.74
C THR A 44 -2.75 -13.76 -17.13
N PHE A 45 -3.70 -12.94 -16.68
CA PHE A 45 -5.11 -13.14 -16.98
C PHE A 45 -5.51 -12.73 -18.39
N SER A 46 -4.87 -11.72 -18.98
CA SER A 46 -5.10 -11.35 -20.38
C SER A 46 -4.59 -12.40 -21.37
N HIS A 47 -3.45 -13.05 -21.10
CA HIS A 47 -2.78 -13.90 -22.09
C HIS A 47 -3.11 -15.40 -21.96
N CYS A 48 -3.32 -15.91 -20.75
CA CYS A 48 -3.59 -17.32 -20.51
C CYS A 48 -4.57 -17.50 -19.35
N PRO A 49 -5.88 -17.26 -19.56
CA PRO A 49 -6.85 -17.28 -18.48
C PRO A 49 -7.01 -18.67 -17.85
N GLY A 50 -6.44 -19.77 -18.37
CA GLY A 50 -6.62 -21.13 -17.83
C GLY A 50 -5.37 -21.81 -17.24
N SER A 51 -4.22 -21.12 -17.14
CA SER A 51 -2.98 -21.75 -16.68
C SER A 51 -2.86 -21.78 -15.14
N ILE A 52 -3.22 -22.92 -14.56
CA ILE A 52 -3.08 -23.22 -13.12
C ILE A 52 -1.63 -22.99 -12.62
N SER A 53 -0.62 -23.32 -13.43
CA SER A 53 0.79 -23.18 -13.06
C SER A 53 1.19 -21.71 -12.85
N LYS A 54 0.80 -20.83 -13.78
CA LYS A 54 1.08 -19.39 -13.68
C LYS A 54 0.39 -18.76 -12.48
N TYR A 55 -0.84 -19.18 -12.18
CA TYR A 55 -1.55 -18.72 -10.98
C TYR A 55 -0.88 -19.16 -9.68
N ARG A 56 -0.31 -20.38 -9.64
CA ARG A 56 0.45 -20.85 -8.47
C ARG A 56 1.71 -20.02 -8.24
N ILE A 57 2.43 -19.66 -9.31
CA ILE A 57 3.60 -18.76 -9.23
C ILE A 57 3.18 -17.38 -8.69
N LEU A 58 2.08 -16.83 -9.21
CA LEU A 58 1.55 -15.55 -8.75
C LEU A 58 1.10 -15.60 -7.28
N HIS A 59 0.52 -16.72 -6.84
CA HIS A 59 0.15 -16.94 -5.44
C HIS A 59 1.37 -16.96 -4.51
N VAL A 60 2.45 -17.63 -4.92
CA VAL A 60 3.72 -17.64 -4.17
C VAL A 60 4.35 -16.26 -4.14
N ALA A 61 4.40 -15.54 -5.26
CA ALA A 61 4.90 -14.17 -5.31
C ALA A 61 4.09 -13.24 -4.39
N THR A 62 2.77 -13.38 -4.38
CA THR A 62 1.89 -12.60 -3.50
C THR A 62 2.12 -12.96 -2.03
N SER A 63 2.38 -14.22 -1.70
CA SER A 63 2.72 -14.65 -0.34
C SER A 63 4.05 -14.03 0.11
N HIS A 64 5.08 -14.03 -0.74
CA HIS A 64 6.36 -13.38 -0.42
C HIS A 64 6.22 -11.89 -0.21
N VAL A 65 5.48 -11.20 -1.09
CA VAL A 65 5.17 -9.79 -0.92
C VAL A 65 4.43 -9.59 0.40
N ASN A 66 3.44 -10.43 0.72
CA ASN A 66 2.70 -10.35 1.97
C ASN A 66 3.58 -10.57 3.20
N ASP A 67 4.54 -11.50 3.18
CA ASP A 67 5.46 -11.75 4.30
C ASP A 67 6.42 -10.57 4.53
N CYS A 68 6.97 -9.98 3.45
CA CYS A 68 7.80 -8.76 3.53
C CYS A 68 7.01 -7.55 4.03
N ILE A 69 5.71 -7.53 3.76
CA ILE A 69 4.80 -6.44 4.10
C ILE A 69 4.28 -6.59 5.54
N ARG A 70 3.98 -7.81 5.99
CA ARG A 70 3.24 -8.08 7.22
C ARG A 70 3.87 -7.45 8.46
N HIS A 71 5.20 -7.46 8.56
CA HIS A 71 5.92 -6.95 9.73
C HIS A 71 6.23 -5.45 9.65
N THR A 72 6.32 -4.88 8.45
CA THR A 72 6.86 -3.52 8.25
C THR A 72 5.79 -2.49 7.85
N LEU A 73 4.67 -2.91 7.26
CA LEU A 73 3.67 -1.99 6.72
C LEU A 73 2.74 -1.37 7.74
N PHE A 74 2.45 -2.06 8.86
CA PHE A 74 1.43 -1.58 9.78
C PHE A 74 1.80 -0.23 10.41
N PRO A 75 3.00 -0.02 10.99
CA PRO A 75 3.37 1.31 11.46
C PRO A 75 3.69 2.25 10.30
N VAL A 76 4.34 1.77 9.24
CA VAL A 76 4.94 2.68 8.25
C VAL A 76 3.95 3.19 7.21
N CYS A 77 3.00 2.38 6.74
CA CYS A 77 2.06 2.80 5.68
C CYS A 77 0.69 3.23 6.19
N ILE A 78 0.25 2.76 7.36
CA ILE A 78 -1.05 3.15 7.94
C ILE A 78 -0.89 4.38 8.84
N VAL A 79 0.26 4.59 9.47
CA VAL A 79 0.45 5.71 10.40
C VAL A 79 1.27 6.83 9.75
N GLY A 80 2.38 6.51 9.09
CA GLY A 80 3.30 7.51 8.52
C GLY A 80 2.67 8.46 7.48
N PRO A 81 2.24 7.96 6.30
CA PRO A 81 1.68 8.79 5.25
C PRO A 81 0.42 9.56 5.67
N PRO A 82 -0.53 8.99 6.43
CA PRO A 82 -1.66 9.76 6.96
C PRO A 82 -1.25 10.93 7.86
N ILE A 83 -0.25 10.74 8.73
CA ILE A 83 0.30 11.83 9.55
C ILE A 83 0.88 12.94 8.69
N LEU A 84 1.74 12.60 7.73
CA LEU A 84 2.30 13.57 6.80
C LEU A 84 1.21 14.28 5.98
N GLN A 85 0.15 13.55 5.62
CA GLN A 85 -0.96 14.07 4.85
C GLN A 85 -1.77 15.11 5.64
N PHE A 86 -2.17 14.84 6.89
CA PHE A 86 -2.94 15.80 7.67
C PHE A 86 -2.10 16.96 8.19
N VAL A 87 -0.85 16.72 8.63
CA VAL A 87 0.06 17.78 9.10
C VAL A 87 0.41 18.71 7.93
N GLY A 88 0.76 18.15 6.77
CA GLY A 88 1.04 18.93 5.57
C GLY A 88 -0.18 19.72 5.10
N SER A 89 -1.37 19.13 5.13
CA SER A 89 -2.61 19.82 4.74
C SER A 89 -2.95 20.96 5.71
N PHE A 90 -2.77 20.74 7.01
CA PHE A 90 -2.94 21.78 8.02
C PHE A 90 -1.96 22.94 7.81
N ALA A 91 -0.68 22.65 7.57
CA ALA A 91 0.33 23.67 7.27
C ALA A 91 -0.02 24.47 5.99
N CYS A 92 -0.53 23.81 4.95
CA CYS A 92 -1.00 24.47 3.73
C CYS A 92 -2.16 25.45 3.98
N ILE A 93 -3.01 25.19 4.99
CA ILE A 93 -4.19 26.01 5.29
C ILE A 93 -3.81 27.17 6.24
N LYS A 94 -3.15 26.88 7.36
CA LYS A 94 -2.84 27.88 8.39
C LYS A 94 -1.60 28.73 8.06
N LEU A 95 -0.53 28.12 7.53
CA LEU A 95 0.75 28.82 7.29
C LEU A 95 0.87 29.42 5.87
N ARG A 96 -0.24 29.51 5.12
CA ARG A 96 -0.26 30.08 3.76
C ARG A 96 0.26 31.51 3.69
N HIS A 97 -0.03 32.33 4.70
CA HIS A 97 0.33 33.75 4.69
C HIS A 97 1.67 34.07 5.37
N ASP A 98 2.18 33.16 6.20
CA ASP A 98 3.38 33.40 7.03
C ASP A 98 4.68 32.89 6.39
N ILE A 99 4.59 31.96 5.43
CA ILE A 99 5.76 31.30 4.83
C ILE A 99 6.10 31.90 3.45
N SER A 100 7.40 32.01 3.15
CA SER A 100 7.89 32.36 1.81
C SER A 100 7.46 31.33 0.74
N TRP A 101 7.05 31.82 -0.43
CA TRP A 101 6.56 31.02 -1.55
C TRP A 101 7.32 29.70 -1.87
N PRO A 102 8.66 29.65 -1.92
CA PRO A 102 9.37 28.41 -2.23
C PRO A 102 9.24 27.35 -1.13
N LEU A 103 9.16 27.78 0.14
CA LEU A 103 9.00 26.86 1.26
C LEU A 103 7.54 26.41 1.39
N PHE A 104 6.58 27.27 1.03
CA PHE A 104 5.17 26.90 0.95
C PHE A 104 4.92 25.79 -0.09
N ALA A 105 5.55 25.85 -1.27
CA ALA A 105 5.35 24.86 -2.35
C ALA A 105 5.75 23.41 -1.97
N MET A 106 6.61 23.22 -0.98
CA MET A 106 7.00 21.90 -0.49
C MET A 106 5.86 21.19 0.24
N PHE A 107 5.01 21.91 0.96
CA PHE A 107 3.93 21.29 1.74
C PHE A 107 2.86 20.61 0.86
N PRO A 108 2.32 21.23 -0.20
CA PRO A 108 1.41 20.57 -1.13
C PRO A 108 2.02 19.35 -1.82
N LEU A 109 3.33 19.40 -2.15
CA LEU A 109 4.03 18.27 -2.73
C LEU A 109 4.11 17.09 -1.76
N ILE A 110 4.44 17.34 -0.49
CA ILE A 110 4.48 16.29 0.54
C ILE A 110 3.08 15.67 0.74
N VAL A 111 2.03 16.50 0.76
CA VAL A 111 0.64 16.02 0.86
C VAL A 111 0.29 15.14 -0.34
N LEU A 112 0.62 15.57 -1.55
CA LEU A 112 0.35 14.81 -2.78
C LEU A 112 1.11 13.48 -2.80
N ILE A 113 2.39 13.49 -2.45
CA ILE A 113 3.21 12.27 -2.37
C ILE A 113 2.63 11.31 -1.33
N SER A 114 2.28 11.81 -0.14
CA SER A 114 1.70 11.00 0.94
C SER A 114 0.36 10.40 0.51
N PHE A 115 -0.47 11.16 -0.20
CA PHE A 115 -1.73 10.68 -0.77
C PHE A 115 -1.49 9.55 -1.77
N ILE A 116 -0.58 9.72 -2.72
CA ILE A 116 -0.24 8.69 -3.73
C ILE A 116 0.29 7.42 -3.06
N LEU A 117 1.22 7.55 -2.11
CA LEU A 117 1.81 6.43 -1.41
C LEU A 117 0.82 5.66 -0.53
N THR A 118 -0.27 6.31 -0.11
CA THR A 118 -1.34 5.66 0.64
C THR A 118 -2.34 4.99 -0.30
N VAL A 119 -2.86 5.73 -1.29
CA VAL A 119 -3.99 5.28 -2.10
C VAL A 119 -3.59 4.23 -3.13
N MET A 120 -2.46 4.40 -3.82
CA MET A 120 -2.08 3.50 -4.91
C MET A 120 -1.83 2.05 -4.45
N PRO A 121 -1.05 1.78 -3.38
CA PRO A 121 -0.85 0.42 -2.89
C PRO A 121 -2.15 -0.24 -2.42
N LEU A 122 -3.01 0.50 -1.72
CA LEU A 122 -4.30 0.00 -1.24
C LEU A 122 -5.24 -0.34 -2.41
N LEU A 123 -5.32 0.54 -3.41
CA LEU A 123 -6.15 0.33 -4.59
C LEU A 123 -5.63 -0.84 -5.44
N ALA A 124 -4.31 -0.94 -5.62
CA ALA A 124 -3.68 -2.04 -6.32
C ALA A 124 -3.94 -3.37 -5.62
N ALA A 125 -3.86 -3.41 -4.29
CA ALA A 125 -4.19 -4.59 -3.50
C ALA A 125 -5.66 -5.01 -3.64
N GLY A 126 -6.59 -4.04 -3.57
CA GLY A 126 -8.01 -4.29 -3.80
C GLY A 126 -8.29 -4.82 -5.22
N ARG A 127 -7.63 -4.27 -6.25
CA ARG A 127 -7.77 -4.76 -7.63
C ARG A 127 -7.23 -6.18 -7.80
N ILE A 128 -6.06 -6.49 -7.26
CA ILE A 128 -5.50 -7.86 -7.30
C ILE A 128 -6.52 -8.86 -6.73
N TYR A 129 -7.16 -8.52 -5.61
CA TYR A 129 -8.18 -9.36 -5.00
C TYR A 129 -9.39 -9.56 -5.91
N VAL A 130 -10.02 -8.47 -6.37
CA VAL A 130 -11.21 -8.53 -7.24
C VAL A 130 -10.94 -9.34 -8.50
N THR A 131 -9.82 -9.07 -9.18
CA THR A 131 -9.44 -9.78 -10.40
C THR A 131 -9.17 -11.26 -10.12
N SER A 132 -8.49 -11.59 -9.02
CA SER A 132 -8.24 -12.99 -8.66
C SER A 132 -9.53 -13.74 -8.32
N CYS A 133 -10.52 -13.08 -7.71
CA CYS A 133 -11.82 -13.65 -7.39
C CYS A 133 -12.60 -13.97 -8.66
N GLN A 134 -12.67 -13.02 -9.60
CA GLN A 134 -13.33 -13.21 -10.90
C GLN A 134 -12.76 -14.40 -11.68
N VAL A 135 -11.44 -14.61 -11.63
CA VAL A 135 -10.80 -15.71 -12.35
C VAL A 135 -11.08 -17.06 -11.69
N VAL A 136 -10.99 -17.14 -10.36
CA VAL A 136 -11.32 -18.38 -9.62
C VAL A 136 -12.80 -18.75 -9.82
N GLU A 137 -13.70 -17.77 -9.83
CA GLU A 137 -15.12 -17.99 -10.12
C GLU A 137 -15.36 -18.41 -11.58
N GLY A 138 -14.68 -17.78 -12.53
CA GLY A 138 -14.72 -18.16 -13.94
C GLY A 138 -14.29 -19.61 -14.15
N TRP A 139 -13.22 -20.05 -13.49
CA TRP A 139 -12.78 -21.45 -13.51
C TRP A 139 -13.76 -22.40 -12.85
N ARG A 140 -14.40 -21.98 -11.76
CA ARG A 140 -15.42 -22.78 -11.08
C ARG A 140 -16.65 -23.00 -11.96
N ARG A 141 -17.04 -22.00 -12.76
CA ARG A 141 -18.18 -22.05 -13.70
C ARG A 141 -17.84 -22.83 -14.97
N SER A 142 -16.64 -22.67 -15.51
CA SER A 142 -16.18 -23.38 -16.71
C SER A 142 -15.92 -24.86 -16.48
N SER A 143 -16.08 -25.36 -15.24
CA SER A 143 -15.71 -26.70 -14.83
C SER A 143 -16.84 -27.73 -14.87
N HIS A 144 -17.30 -28.02 -16.09
CA HIS A 144 -18.31 -29.03 -16.40
C HIS A 144 -17.72 -30.16 -17.27
N GLY A 145 -17.26 -31.25 -16.65
CA GLY A 145 -16.77 -32.45 -17.37
C GLY A 145 -16.20 -33.57 -16.47
N LYS A 146 -16.04 -34.78 -17.03
CA LYS A 146 -15.54 -35.99 -16.30
C LYS A 146 -14.01 -36.04 -16.11
N GLU A 147 -13.21 -35.54 -17.06
CA GLU A 147 -11.75 -35.32 -16.88
C GLU A 147 -11.44 -34.27 -15.80
N GLU A 148 -12.48 -33.61 -15.31
CA GLU A 148 -12.36 -32.40 -14.54
C GLU A 148 -12.40 -32.61 -13.03
N ARG A 149 -12.60 -33.83 -12.52
CA ARG A 149 -12.60 -34.05 -11.06
C ARG A 149 -11.30 -33.59 -10.38
N TYR A 150 -10.15 -33.84 -11.01
CA TYR A 150 -8.85 -33.40 -10.51
C TYR A 150 -8.70 -31.87 -10.60
N ARG A 151 -8.99 -31.28 -11.76
CA ARG A 151 -9.00 -29.82 -11.96
C ARG A 151 -9.96 -29.10 -11.02
N ARG A 152 -11.15 -29.66 -10.80
CA ARG A 152 -12.18 -29.12 -9.91
C ARG A 152 -11.75 -29.18 -8.44
N ARG A 153 -11.02 -30.22 -8.03
CA ARG A 153 -10.37 -30.27 -6.70
C ARG A 153 -9.31 -29.18 -6.57
N ILE A 154 -8.47 -28.99 -7.60
CA ILE A 154 -7.45 -27.93 -7.61
C ILE A 154 -8.11 -26.54 -7.54
N VAL A 155 -9.07 -26.23 -8.42
CA VAL A 155 -9.77 -24.94 -8.44
C VAL A 155 -10.52 -24.70 -7.13
N LYS A 156 -11.11 -25.74 -6.52
CA LYS A 156 -11.75 -25.64 -5.20
C LYS A 156 -10.75 -25.38 -4.06
N SER A 157 -9.51 -25.84 -4.20
CA SER A 157 -8.44 -25.57 -3.24
C SER A 157 -7.77 -24.21 -3.42
N MET A 158 -7.90 -23.58 -4.60
CA MET A 158 -7.33 -22.28 -4.88
C MET A 158 -8.09 -21.18 -4.16
N LYS A 159 -7.34 -20.40 -3.37
CA LYS A 159 -7.85 -19.20 -2.71
C LYS A 159 -7.52 -17.97 -3.57
N PRO A 160 -8.44 -16.99 -3.66
CA PRO A 160 -8.15 -15.71 -4.29
C PRO A 160 -6.92 -15.07 -3.65
N LEU A 161 -6.19 -14.29 -4.44
CA LEU A 161 -4.98 -13.61 -4.00
C LEU A 161 -5.38 -12.49 -3.04
N ARG A 162 -4.84 -12.55 -1.82
CA ARG A 162 -5.16 -11.61 -0.75
C ARG A 162 -3.86 -11.03 -0.19
N ILE A 163 -3.72 -9.72 -0.31
CA ILE A 163 -2.71 -8.98 0.44
C ILE A 163 -3.32 -8.69 1.80
N HIS A 164 -2.60 -9.03 2.87
CA HIS A 164 -3.01 -8.83 4.25
C HIS A 164 -2.18 -7.69 4.86
N PHE A 165 -2.83 -6.79 5.58
CA PHE A 165 -2.16 -5.86 6.48
C PHE A 165 -2.44 -6.26 7.91
N SER A 166 -1.38 -6.70 8.62
CA SER A 166 -1.42 -6.99 10.07
C SER A 166 -2.64 -7.80 10.52
N GLY A 167 -2.98 -8.85 9.76
CA GLY A 167 -4.09 -9.76 10.08
C GLY A 167 -5.44 -9.38 9.45
N ASN A 168 -5.62 -8.15 8.98
CA ASN A 168 -6.82 -7.72 8.26
C ASN A 168 -6.61 -7.75 6.75
N PHE A 169 -7.65 -8.16 6.02
CA PHE A 169 -7.65 -8.16 4.56
C PHE A 169 -7.92 -6.75 4.02
N VAL A 170 -7.22 -6.39 2.94
CA VAL A 170 -7.30 -5.08 2.30
C VAL A 170 -8.42 -5.09 1.31
N ASP A 171 -9.53 -4.47 1.68
CA ASP A 171 -10.64 -4.32 0.76
C ASP A 171 -10.43 -3.11 -0.16
N ALA A 172 -11.10 -3.11 -1.31
CA ALA A 172 -11.05 -1.99 -2.25
C ALA A 172 -11.54 -0.66 -1.63
N CYS A 173 -12.30 -0.74 -0.52
CA CYS A 173 -12.80 0.41 0.24
C CYS A 173 -11.84 0.91 1.33
N THR A 174 -10.77 0.16 1.67
CA THR A 174 -9.78 0.58 2.68
C THR A 174 -9.14 1.96 2.39
N PRO A 175 -8.79 2.34 1.14
CA PRO A 175 -8.31 3.69 0.87
C PRO A 175 -9.31 4.79 1.26
N LEU A 176 -10.61 4.57 1.06
CA LEU A 176 -11.63 5.57 1.42
C LEU A 176 -11.72 5.77 2.93
N VAL A 177 -11.66 4.68 3.70
CA VAL A 177 -11.69 4.75 5.17
C VAL A 177 -10.48 5.51 5.70
N VAL A 178 -9.29 5.27 5.14
CA VAL A 178 -8.06 5.98 5.53
C VAL A 178 -8.16 7.46 5.16
N GLN A 179 -8.69 7.79 4.00
CA GLN A 179 -8.86 9.19 3.59
C GLN A 179 -9.92 9.93 4.41
N ASP A 180 -11.04 9.29 4.74
CA ASP A 180 -12.06 9.85 5.64
C ASP A 180 -11.47 10.14 7.03
N PHE A 181 -10.64 9.23 7.55
CA PHE A 181 -9.90 9.45 8.79
C PHE A 181 -8.96 10.66 8.71
N CYS A 182 -8.15 10.77 7.64
CA CYS A 182 -7.29 11.93 7.42
C CYS A 182 -8.09 13.25 7.39
N LEU A 183 -9.20 13.28 6.65
CA LEU A 183 -10.04 14.48 6.52
C LEU A 183 -10.69 14.88 7.84
N ARG A 184 -11.19 13.91 8.62
CA ARG A 184 -11.73 14.17 9.97
C ARG A 184 -10.67 14.75 10.88
N GLN A 185 -9.45 14.20 10.86
CA GLN A 185 -8.36 14.70 11.71
C GLN A 185 -7.97 16.15 11.33
N ILE A 186 -7.93 16.47 10.03
CA ILE A 186 -7.70 17.84 9.53
C ILE A 186 -8.81 18.77 10.03
N ALA A 187 -10.08 18.38 9.89
CA ALA A 187 -11.21 19.18 10.31
C ALA A 187 -11.18 19.43 11.83
N SER A 188 -10.90 18.40 12.63
CA SER A 188 -10.74 18.54 14.08
C SER A 188 -9.60 19.50 14.45
N LEU A 189 -8.44 19.39 13.79
CA LEU A 189 -7.30 20.30 14.01
C LEU A 189 -7.64 21.76 13.64
N LEU A 190 -8.44 21.98 12.61
CA LEU A 190 -8.87 23.31 12.19
C LEU A 190 -9.94 23.93 13.10
N ILE A 191 -10.78 23.11 13.73
CA ILE A 191 -11.83 23.59 14.64
C ILE A 191 -11.24 23.90 16.01
N TYR A 192 -10.27 23.10 16.47
CA TYR A 192 -9.68 23.26 17.81
C TYR A 192 -8.63 24.38 17.89
N LEU A 193 -8.18 24.93 16.75
CA LEU A 193 -7.04 25.86 16.66
C LEU A 193 -7.31 27.04 15.73
#